data_AF-R6I717-F1
#
_entry.id   AF-R6I717-F1
#
_cell.length_a   1.000
_cell.length_b   1.000
_cell.length_c   1.000
_cell.angle_alpha   90.00
_cell.angle_beta   90.00
_cell.angle_gamma   90.00
#
_symmetry.space_group_name_H-M   'P 1'
#
loop_
_entity.id
_entity.type
_entity.pdbx_description
1 polymer ?
#
loop_
_entity_poly.entity_id
_entity_poly.type
_entity_poly.pdbx_seq_one_letter_code
_entity_poly.pdbx_strand_id
1 'polypeptide(L)'
;MKKYQLPYGNGFQEVTLPEEKVLYDIHGNKADVQEDIAAATLAAVRCPIASQPLQKVVWKGDKVAVIVSDVTRLVRTAEFLPVIISEINAAGVPDEDITIIVATGTHRAHTHDEDIAVCGKDIVKRIKIHQHDSRNNEELTDLGVTSFGTPILIDSYVAEADKVIITGAVSLHPMAGFGGGRKAVMPGVSGHATIMHNHAIALAPKVGDGCNPLCETGLLEGNPLHEDMVEVTKKLDPAFLVNMVFTPEGKLHEVVAGHWYKAWEKGCKDLVAMAGVPIKELADVVFASAGGSPKDMNLYQSCKAHMNAVFAVKKGGIMILTLECPDIKEPAIFTDWFSKSDVLQFEKDVRADFSIPAFVAFKTRCIVNSLTTYLVTKPENFEFVRQTGQIPVASLEEAWLLAQQELAKQGKDDYKITIMGHASATMPVLEA
;
A
#
# COMPACT_ATOMS: atom_id res chain seq x y z
N MET A 1 -27.37 -23.05 7.41
CA MET A 1 -27.52 -21.79 6.65
C MET A 1 -27.36 -20.62 7.60
N LYS A 2 -26.49 -19.67 7.29
CA LYS A 2 -26.23 -18.46 8.07
C LYS A 2 -26.08 -17.25 7.15
N LYS A 3 -26.58 -16.09 7.59
CA LYS A 3 -26.52 -14.83 6.86
C LYS A 3 -25.18 -14.13 7.13
N TYR A 4 -24.52 -13.68 6.08
CA TYR A 4 -23.29 -12.88 6.13
C TYR A 4 -23.51 -11.55 5.43
N GLN A 5 -22.79 -10.52 5.89
CA GLN A 5 -22.84 -9.16 5.34
C GLN A 5 -21.44 -8.75 4.90
N LEU A 6 -21.33 -8.23 3.68
CA LEU A 6 -20.08 -7.67 3.17
C LEU A 6 -20.26 -6.17 2.89
N PRO A 7 -19.34 -5.31 3.34
CA PRO A 7 -19.40 -3.87 3.07
C PRO A 7 -19.47 -3.55 1.57
N TYR A 8 -20.28 -2.55 1.21
CA TYR A 8 -20.51 -2.10 -0.17
C TYR A 8 -20.96 -0.64 -0.16
N GLY A 9 -20.12 0.27 -0.66
CA GLY A 9 -20.38 1.70 -0.54
C GLY A 9 -20.56 2.12 0.92
N ASN A 10 -21.63 2.88 1.21
CA ASN A 10 -22.00 3.24 2.58
C ASN A 10 -22.91 2.20 3.28
N GLY A 11 -23.10 1.01 2.69
CA GLY A 11 -23.97 -0.05 3.19
C GLY A 11 -23.35 -1.43 3.09
N PHE A 12 -24.20 -2.44 2.86
CA PHE A 12 -23.79 -3.84 2.81
C PHE A 12 -24.53 -4.59 1.71
N GLN A 13 -23.88 -5.61 1.16
CA GLN A 13 -24.51 -6.69 0.44
C GLN A 13 -24.66 -7.90 1.37
N GLU A 14 -25.65 -8.74 1.13
CA GLU A 14 -25.96 -9.86 2.01
C GLU A 14 -25.95 -11.18 1.24
N VAL A 15 -25.65 -12.29 1.93
CA VAL A 15 -25.75 -13.63 1.34
C VAL A 15 -26.00 -14.64 2.44
N THR A 16 -26.76 -15.70 2.11
CA THR A 16 -26.96 -16.82 3.03
C THR A 16 -26.14 -18.02 2.56
N LEU A 17 -25.23 -18.49 3.41
CA LEU A 17 -24.28 -19.55 3.10
C LEU A 17 -24.48 -20.78 4.00
N PRO A 18 -24.15 -22.00 3.52
CA PRO A 18 -24.06 -23.18 4.37
C PRO A 18 -22.89 -23.02 5.35
N GLU A 19 -23.19 -22.95 6.65
CA GLU A 19 -22.18 -22.64 7.69
C GLU A 19 -21.13 -23.73 7.77
N GLU A 20 -21.53 -24.98 7.54
CA GLU A 20 -20.67 -26.16 7.49
C GLU A 20 -19.62 -26.13 6.35
N LYS A 21 -19.78 -25.25 5.35
CA LYS A 21 -18.80 -25.08 4.26
C LYS A 21 -17.90 -23.86 4.45
N VAL A 22 -18.17 -23.01 5.44
CA VAL A 22 -17.36 -21.82 5.72
C VAL A 22 -16.16 -22.23 6.58
N LEU A 23 -14.96 -22.13 6.02
CA LEU A 23 -13.70 -22.36 6.74
C LEU A 23 -13.38 -21.19 7.66
N TYR A 24 -13.45 -19.99 7.10
CA TYR A 24 -13.00 -18.76 7.74
C TYR A 24 -13.94 -17.62 7.42
N ASP A 25 -14.24 -16.83 8.45
CA ASP A 25 -14.74 -15.47 8.33
C ASP A 25 -13.62 -14.56 8.87
N ILE A 26 -12.83 -14.00 7.95
CA ILE A 26 -11.56 -13.35 8.22
C ILE A 26 -11.82 -11.91 8.65
N HIS A 27 -11.41 -11.62 9.90
CA HIS A 27 -11.40 -10.30 10.52
C HIS A 27 -10.00 -9.99 11.03
N GLY A 28 -9.66 -8.72 11.21
CA GLY A 28 -8.43 -8.32 11.88
C GLY A 28 -8.36 -8.86 13.31
N ASN A 29 -7.15 -9.16 13.78
CA ASN A 29 -6.91 -9.56 15.16
C ASN A 29 -7.06 -8.35 16.10
N LYS A 30 -7.43 -8.61 17.35
CA LYS A 30 -7.50 -7.55 18.37
C LYS A 30 -6.13 -6.93 18.58
N ALA A 31 -6.12 -5.60 18.70
CA ALA A 31 -4.92 -4.81 18.91
C ALA A 31 -5.19 -3.72 19.95
N ASP A 32 -4.16 -3.39 20.71
CA ASP A 32 -4.19 -2.22 21.60
C ASP A 32 -4.19 -0.94 20.76
N VAL A 33 -4.83 0.11 21.27
CA VAL A 33 -4.97 1.40 20.60
C VAL A 33 -4.42 2.50 21.50
N GLN A 34 -3.68 3.42 20.89
CA GLN A 34 -3.21 4.67 21.49
C GLN A 34 -4.13 5.82 21.04
N GLU A 35 -4.63 6.61 21.99
CA GLU A 35 -5.51 7.73 21.65
C GLU A 35 -4.74 9.01 21.31
N ASP A 36 -3.60 9.24 21.98
CA ASP A 36 -2.80 10.46 21.83
C ASP A 36 -1.55 10.19 20.95
N ILE A 37 -1.64 10.57 19.68
CA ILE A 37 -0.55 10.45 18.70
C ILE A 37 0.68 11.26 19.14
N ALA A 38 0.49 12.46 19.70
CA ALA A 38 1.58 13.34 20.07
C ALA A 38 2.37 12.76 21.25
N ALA A 39 1.68 12.27 22.29
CA ALA A 39 2.30 11.62 23.43
C ALA A 39 3.01 10.32 23.02
N ALA A 40 2.38 9.49 22.19
CA ALA A 40 2.99 8.25 21.69
C ALA A 40 4.24 8.55 20.83
N THR A 41 4.18 9.59 19.99
CA THR A 41 5.34 10.04 19.21
C THR A 41 6.48 10.50 20.12
N LEU A 42 6.20 11.32 21.14
CA LEU A 42 7.21 11.81 22.07
C LEU A 42 7.90 10.66 22.82
N ALA A 43 7.13 9.67 23.26
CA ALA A 43 7.67 8.47 23.90
C ALA A 43 8.59 7.69 22.94
N ALA A 44 8.15 7.47 21.70
CA ALA A 44 8.89 6.71 20.70
C ALA A 44 10.22 7.38 20.31
N VAL A 45 10.23 8.70 20.07
CA VAL A 45 11.47 9.41 19.68
C VAL A 45 12.49 9.53 20.81
N ARG A 46 12.05 9.40 22.07
CA ARG A 46 12.91 9.41 23.27
C ARG A 46 13.37 8.02 23.71
N CYS A 47 12.63 6.98 23.35
CA CYS A 47 12.99 5.58 23.58
C CYS A 47 13.00 4.77 22.27
N PRO A 48 13.89 5.09 21.32
CA PRO A 48 13.84 4.51 19.98
C PRO A 48 14.36 3.08 19.90
N ILE A 49 13.90 2.39 18.87
CA ILE A 49 14.33 1.04 18.50
C ILE A 49 15.66 1.12 17.77
N ALA A 50 16.68 0.48 18.33
CA ALA A 50 18.01 0.31 17.74
C ALA A 50 18.69 1.63 17.29
N SER A 51 18.43 2.75 17.98
CA SER A 51 19.06 4.04 17.72
C SER A 51 19.26 4.82 19.04
N GLN A 52 19.99 5.93 18.99
CA GLN A 52 19.98 6.92 20.07
C GLN A 52 18.70 7.75 19.99
N PRO A 53 18.20 8.31 21.12
CA PRO A 53 17.10 9.28 21.11
C PRO A 53 17.30 10.38 20.06
N LEU A 54 16.23 10.87 19.43
CA LEU A 54 16.32 11.83 18.32
C LEU A 54 17.18 13.06 18.66
N GLN A 55 17.07 13.58 19.89
CA GLN A 55 17.87 14.71 20.38
C GLN A 55 19.39 14.47 20.42
N LYS A 56 19.83 13.21 20.32
CA LYS A 56 21.25 12.81 20.25
C LYS A 56 21.69 12.42 18.84
N VAL A 57 20.76 12.39 17.88
CA VAL A 57 21.03 12.03 16.48
C VAL A 57 21.27 13.27 15.63
N VAL A 58 20.66 14.39 16.00
CA VAL A 58 20.85 15.71 15.39
C VAL A 58 21.51 16.66 16.39
N TRP A 59 22.22 17.67 15.90
CA TRP A 59 22.86 18.69 16.74
C TRP A 59 22.90 20.06 16.05
N LYS A 60 23.11 21.11 16.85
CA LYS A 60 23.29 22.48 16.35
C LYS A 60 24.31 22.54 15.20
N GLY A 61 23.89 23.09 14.06
CA GLY A 61 24.69 23.24 12.86
C GLY A 61 24.33 22.24 11.74
N ASP A 62 23.59 21.18 12.05
CA ASP A 62 23.07 20.26 11.03
C ASP A 62 21.99 20.93 10.17
N LYS A 63 22.06 20.72 8.85
CA LYS A 63 20.92 20.87 7.94
C LYS A 63 20.06 19.60 7.97
N VAL A 64 18.81 19.73 8.41
CA VAL A 64 17.92 18.59 8.64
C VAL A 64 16.80 18.54 7.60
N ALA A 65 16.73 17.45 6.84
CA ALA A 65 15.60 17.15 5.97
C ALA A 65 14.61 16.22 6.68
N VAL A 66 13.34 16.64 6.81
CA VAL A 66 12.26 15.81 7.37
C VAL A 66 11.31 15.41 6.25
N ILE A 67 11.36 14.15 5.85
CA ILE A 67 10.50 13.62 4.78
C ILE A 67 9.12 13.29 5.33
N VAL A 68 8.07 13.86 4.73
CA VAL A 68 6.67 13.61 5.08
C VAL A 68 5.91 13.02 3.90
N SER A 69 4.94 12.15 4.18
CA SER A 69 4.06 11.61 3.14
C SER A 69 3.15 12.69 2.57
N ASP A 70 2.82 12.56 1.28
CA ASP A 70 1.89 13.45 0.61
C ASP A 70 0.42 13.28 1.06
N VAL A 71 -0.46 14.14 0.54
CA VAL A 71 -1.89 14.19 0.86
C VAL A 71 -2.65 12.91 0.51
N THR A 72 -2.09 12.04 -0.34
CA THR A 72 -2.72 10.77 -0.73
C THR A 72 -2.57 9.67 0.33
N ARG A 73 -1.93 9.99 1.47
CA ARG A 73 -1.65 9.05 2.55
C ARG A 73 -2.34 9.47 3.85
N LEU A 74 -3.06 8.51 4.43
CA LEU A 74 -3.68 8.68 5.76
C LEU A 74 -2.65 8.37 6.85
N VAL A 75 -1.73 9.30 7.10
CA VAL A 75 -0.64 9.15 8.09
C VAL A 75 -0.87 9.97 9.36
N ARG A 76 -1.78 10.96 9.31
CA ARG A 76 -2.04 11.91 10.42
C ARG A 76 -0.80 12.75 10.76
N THR A 77 -0.05 13.19 9.74
CA THR A 77 1.20 13.95 9.84
C THR A 77 1.12 15.17 10.76
N ALA A 78 0.05 15.96 10.65
CA ALA A 78 -0.16 17.17 11.46
C ALA A 78 -0.14 16.91 12.98
N GLU A 79 -0.40 15.68 13.42
CA GLU A 79 -0.47 15.32 14.84
C GLU A 79 0.89 14.96 15.43
N PHE A 80 1.83 14.44 14.64
CA PHE A 80 3.15 14.01 15.12
C PHE A 80 4.29 14.91 14.67
N LEU A 81 4.16 15.58 13.53
CA LEU A 81 5.21 16.42 12.98
C LEU A 81 5.65 17.54 13.94
N PRO A 82 4.73 18.24 14.66
CA PRO A 82 5.14 19.24 15.65
C PRO A 82 6.04 18.67 16.76
N VAL A 83 5.81 17.42 17.17
CA VAL A 83 6.63 16.74 18.19
C VAL A 83 8.04 16.48 17.65
N ILE A 84 8.15 15.98 16.42
CA ILE A 84 9.45 15.74 15.76
C ILE A 84 10.23 17.05 15.64
N ILE A 85 9.62 18.10 15.10
CA ILE A 85 10.27 19.41 14.94
C ILE A 85 10.70 19.98 16.29
N SER A 86 9.86 19.89 17.32
CA SER A 86 10.20 20.38 18.65
C SER A 86 11.40 19.63 19.26
N GLU A 87 11.51 18.32 19.06
CA GLU A 87 12.66 17.56 19.56
C GLU A 87 13.93 17.88 18.78
N ILE A 88 13.84 18.15 17.47
CA ILE A 88 14.97 18.66 16.67
C ILE A 88 15.42 20.05 17.17
N ASN A 89 14.47 20.97 17.41
CA ASN A 89 14.77 22.29 17.96
C ASN A 89 15.41 22.21 19.36
N ALA A 90 14.93 21.30 20.21
CA ALA A 90 15.47 21.09 21.55
C ALA A 90 16.93 20.60 21.54
N ALA A 91 17.37 19.94 20.46
CA ALA A 91 18.77 19.58 20.22
C ALA A 91 19.63 20.75 19.68
N GLY A 92 19.03 21.91 19.46
CA GLY A 92 19.70 23.16 19.08
C GLY A 92 19.72 23.46 17.58
N VAL A 93 19.00 22.71 16.75
CA VAL A 93 18.83 23.01 15.31
C VAL A 93 17.72 24.07 15.14
N PRO A 94 18.01 25.27 14.63
CA PRO A 94 17.00 26.30 14.41
C PRO A 94 16.10 25.96 13.21
N ASP A 95 14.92 26.58 13.16
CA ASP A 95 13.91 26.32 12.11
C ASP A 95 14.40 26.58 10.69
N GLU A 96 15.28 27.58 10.51
CA GLU A 96 15.93 27.92 9.23
C GLU A 96 16.87 26.83 8.69
N ASP A 97 17.28 25.89 9.53
CA ASP A 97 18.11 24.74 9.18
C ASP A 97 17.29 23.47 8.96
N ILE A 98 15.96 23.53 9.11
CA ILE A 98 15.04 22.41 8.90
C ILE A 98 14.26 22.64 7.61
N THR A 99 14.26 21.64 6.72
CA THR A 99 13.38 21.63 5.54
C THR A 99 12.49 20.40 5.58
N ILE A 100 11.18 20.60 5.46
CA ILE A 100 10.22 19.52 5.28
C ILE A 100 10.15 19.19 3.79
N ILE A 101 10.35 17.92 3.45
CA ILE A 101 10.29 17.42 2.08
C ILE A 101 9.02 16.61 1.90
N VAL A 102 8.11 17.07 1.06
CA VAL A 102 6.89 16.32 0.74
C VAL A 102 7.23 15.24 -0.28
N ALA A 103 7.09 13.97 0.14
CA ALA A 103 7.36 12.79 -0.66
C ALA A 103 6.21 12.47 -1.63
N THR A 104 6.17 13.17 -2.76
CA THR A 104 5.16 13.01 -3.82
C THR A 104 5.40 11.77 -4.70
N GLY A 105 6.63 11.27 -4.77
CA GLY A 105 7.04 10.29 -5.78
C GLY A 105 6.66 10.77 -7.19
N THR A 106 5.70 10.09 -7.82
CA THR A 106 5.22 10.46 -9.17
C THR A 106 3.99 11.37 -9.18
N HIS A 107 3.44 11.71 -8.01
CA HIS A 107 2.25 12.54 -7.88
C HIS A 107 2.56 14.03 -8.12
N ARG A 108 1.50 14.83 -8.26
CA ARG A 108 1.63 16.28 -8.31
C ARG A 108 2.07 16.85 -6.96
N ALA A 109 2.67 18.03 -6.99
CA ALA A 109 2.88 18.84 -5.81
C ALA A 109 1.57 19.17 -5.09
N HIS A 110 1.68 19.43 -3.79
CA HIS A 110 0.57 19.96 -3.01
C HIS A 110 0.20 21.38 -3.42
N THR A 111 -1.07 21.69 -3.20
CA THR A 111 -1.53 23.07 -3.00
C THR A 111 -1.19 23.54 -1.58
N HIS A 112 -1.22 24.85 -1.35
CA HIS A 112 -0.97 25.40 -0.01
C HIS A 112 -1.97 24.90 1.05
N ASP A 113 -3.24 24.73 0.69
CA ASP A 113 -4.25 24.19 1.61
C ASP A 113 -3.98 22.73 1.97
N GLU A 114 -3.46 21.94 1.03
CA GLU A 114 -3.02 20.56 1.29
C GLU A 114 -1.77 20.52 2.17
N ASP A 115 -0.83 21.46 2.01
CA ASP A 115 0.29 21.60 2.94
C ASP A 115 -0.18 21.91 4.36
N ILE A 116 -1.17 22.79 4.53
CA ILE A 116 -1.78 23.07 5.83
C ILE A 116 -2.48 21.83 6.38
N ALA A 117 -3.22 21.09 5.55
CA ALA A 117 -3.92 19.88 5.97
C ALA A 117 -2.96 18.77 6.40
N VAL A 118 -1.84 18.60 5.70
CA VAL A 118 -0.84 17.55 5.97
C VAL A 118 0.10 17.96 7.10
N CYS A 119 0.72 19.13 7.05
CA CYS A 119 1.78 19.53 7.98
C CYS A 119 1.26 20.30 9.20
N GLY A 120 0.05 20.84 9.13
CA GLY A 120 -0.51 21.71 10.16
C GLY A 120 -0.11 23.18 9.99
N LYS A 121 -1.08 24.07 10.25
CA LYS A 121 -0.97 25.52 10.00
C LYS A 121 0.26 26.18 10.65
N ASP A 122 0.61 25.78 11.87
CA ASP A 122 1.70 26.40 12.61
C ASP A 122 3.08 25.96 12.10
N ILE A 123 3.20 24.73 11.58
CA ILE A 123 4.42 24.25 10.95
C ILE A 123 4.64 24.93 9.61
N VAL A 124 3.60 25.02 8.76
CA VAL A 124 3.68 25.67 7.43
C VAL A 124 4.14 27.13 7.52
N LYS A 125 3.79 27.84 8.61
CA LYS A 125 4.22 29.23 8.83
C LYS A 125 5.69 29.38 9.21
N ARG A 126 6.31 28.33 9.74
CA ARG A 126 7.56 28.39 10.48
C ARG A 126 8.71 27.66 9.79
N ILE A 127 8.42 26.51 9.18
CA ILE A 127 9.41 25.62 8.59
C ILE A 127 9.28 25.68 7.07
N LYS A 128 10.42 25.72 6.36
CA LYS A 128 10.43 25.64 4.90
C LYS A 128 9.86 24.30 4.44
N ILE A 129 8.95 24.34 3.47
CA ILE A 129 8.41 23.14 2.80
C ILE A 129 8.93 23.12 1.36
N HIS A 130 9.49 21.99 0.96
CA HIS A 130 9.90 21.69 -0.42
C HIS A 130 9.02 20.56 -0.96
N GLN A 131 8.54 20.73 -2.19
CA GLN A 131 7.73 19.75 -2.89
C GLN A 131 8.64 18.96 -3.81
N HIS A 132 8.79 17.66 -3.57
CA HIS A 132 9.57 16.81 -4.46
C HIS A 132 8.95 16.78 -5.87
N ASP A 133 9.79 16.86 -6.91
CA ASP A 133 9.42 16.60 -8.30
C ASP A 133 10.36 15.55 -8.92
N SER A 134 9.86 14.32 -9.05
CA SER A 134 10.62 13.22 -9.64
C SER A 134 11.03 13.45 -11.10
N ARG A 135 10.42 14.42 -11.80
CA ARG A 135 10.71 14.72 -13.21
C ARG A 135 11.67 15.89 -13.39
N ASN A 136 11.96 16.64 -12.33
CA ASN A 136 12.91 17.75 -12.38
C ASN A 136 14.34 17.27 -12.18
N ASN A 137 14.98 16.78 -13.24
CA ASN A 137 16.34 16.23 -13.17
C ASN A 137 17.41 17.22 -12.66
N GLU A 138 17.17 18.54 -12.72
CA GLU A 138 18.10 19.55 -12.20
C GLU A 138 18.14 19.59 -10.66
N GLU A 139 17.07 19.13 -10.00
CA GLU A 139 16.95 19.03 -8.54
C GLU A 139 17.15 17.60 -8.02
N LEU A 140 17.76 16.74 -8.83
CA LEU A 140 18.11 15.37 -8.46
C LEU A 140 19.62 15.19 -8.41
N THR A 141 20.08 14.58 -7.32
CA THR A 141 21.47 14.15 -7.13
C THR A 141 21.62 12.67 -7.48
N ASP A 142 22.60 12.36 -8.33
CA ASP A 142 22.99 10.98 -8.66
C ASP A 142 23.92 10.41 -7.57
N LEU A 143 23.45 9.35 -6.90
CA LEU A 143 24.19 8.64 -5.85
C LEU A 143 24.74 7.29 -6.34
N GLY A 144 24.70 7.00 -7.65
CA GLY A 144 25.22 5.79 -8.27
C GLY A 144 24.12 4.84 -8.74
N VAL A 145 24.40 3.54 -8.71
CA VAL A 145 23.52 2.49 -9.26
C VAL A 145 23.47 1.32 -8.27
N THR A 146 22.29 0.73 -8.07
CA THR A 146 22.10 -0.47 -7.25
C THR A 146 22.63 -1.73 -7.94
N SER A 147 22.73 -2.83 -7.20
CA SER A 147 23.08 -4.14 -7.76
C SER A 147 22.05 -4.66 -8.76
N PHE A 148 20.81 -4.15 -8.74
CA PHE A 148 19.72 -4.44 -9.68
C PHE A 148 19.74 -3.56 -10.94
N GLY A 149 20.74 -2.68 -11.05
CA GLY A 149 20.89 -1.75 -12.17
C GLY A 149 20.01 -0.50 -12.08
N THR A 150 19.37 -0.26 -10.94
CA THR A 150 18.53 0.92 -10.72
C THR A 150 19.43 2.15 -10.50
N PRO A 151 19.32 3.23 -11.31
CA PRO A 151 20.03 4.47 -11.03
C PRO A 151 19.46 5.10 -9.75
N ILE A 152 20.31 5.63 -8.88
CA ILE A 152 19.91 6.21 -7.59
C ILE A 152 19.87 7.74 -7.72
N LEU A 153 18.73 8.27 -8.16
CA LEU A 153 18.48 9.70 -8.28
C LEU A 153 17.60 10.13 -7.10
N ILE A 154 18.09 11.01 -6.24
CA ILE A 154 17.38 11.46 -5.02
C ILE A 154 17.27 12.98 -5.04
N ASP A 155 16.16 13.52 -4.53
CA ASP A 155 15.97 14.95 -4.32
C ASP A 155 17.19 15.60 -3.65
N SER A 156 17.74 16.65 -4.25
CA SER A 156 18.99 17.27 -3.78
C SER A 156 18.86 17.84 -2.36
N TYR A 157 17.69 18.33 -1.94
CA TYR A 157 17.49 18.78 -0.56
C TYR A 157 17.60 17.64 0.46
N VAL A 158 17.34 16.40 0.03
CA VAL A 158 17.47 15.20 0.85
C VAL A 158 18.90 14.66 0.78
N ALA A 159 19.48 14.58 -0.42
CA ALA A 159 20.81 14.01 -0.64
C ALA A 159 21.93 14.86 -0.02
N GLU A 160 21.75 16.17 0.05
CA GLU A 160 22.74 17.12 0.57
C GLU A 160 22.55 17.46 2.06
N ALA A 161 21.49 16.96 2.71
CA ALA A 161 21.23 17.20 4.12
C ALA A 161 22.22 16.43 5.02
N ASP A 162 22.66 17.05 6.12
CA ASP A 162 23.52 16.41 7.12
C ASP A 162 22.77 15.30 7.86
N LYS A 163 21.46 15.49 8.06
CA LYS A 163 20.55 14.53 8.71
C LYS A 163 19.24 14.41 7.95
N VAL A 164 18.90 13.18 7.59
CA VAL A 164 17.59 12.85 7.00
C VAL A 164 16.75 12.11 8.03
N ILE A 165 15.56 12.63 8.31
CA ILE A 165 14.54 12.01 9.16
C ILE A 165 13.40 11.58 8.25
N ILE A 166 13.07 10.29 8.23
CA ILE A 166 11.98 9.77 7.39
C ILE A 166 10.73 9.48 8.21
N THR A 167 9.57 9.89 7.70
CA THR A 167 8.28 9.66 8.35
C THR A 167 7.29 8.95 7.43
N GLY A 168 6.17 8.47 7.98
CA GLY A 168 5.17 7.72 7.21
C GLY A 168 4.34 6.78 8.05
N ALA A 169 3.66 5.84 7.40
CA ALA A 169 2.91 4.77 8.05
C ALA A 169 3.26 3.42 7.43
N VAL A 170 3.27 2.38 8.27
CA VAL A 170 3.36 0.99 7.82
C VAL A 170 2.01 0.57 7.26
N SER A 171 2.03 -0.09 6.10
CA SER A 171 0.83 -0.63 5.45
C SER A 171 1.19 -1.89 4.69
N LEU A 172 0.20 -2.72 4.35
CA LEU A 172 0.41 -3.82 3.41
C LEU A 172 0.57 -3.24 2.00
N HIS A 173 1.52 -3.76 1.21
CA HIS A 173 1.75 -3.29 -0.14
C HIS A 173 1.87 -4.47 -1.13
N PRO A 174 1.10 -4.45 -2.24
CA PRO A 174 0.95 -5.60 -3.15
C PRO A 174 2.16 -5.93 -4.04
N MET A 175 3.34 -5.42 -3.72
CA MET A 175 4.55 -5.63 -4.52
C MET A 175 5.80 -5.57 -3.65
N ALA A 176 5.86 -4.58 -2.77
CA ALA A 176 7.02 -4.28 -1.94
C ALA A 176 6.99 -4.98 -0.57
N GLY A 177 6.07 -5.92 -0.35
CA GLY A 177 5.72 -6.42 0.98
C GLY A 177 4.88 -5.43 1.77
N PHE A 178 5.49 -4.28 2.11
CA PHE A 178 4.89 -3.25 2.98
C PHE A 178 5.13 -1.81 2.48
N GLY A 179 4.31 -0.87 2.93
CA GLY A 179 4.57 0.58 2.90
C GLY A 179 5.55 1.02 4.00
N GLY A 180 5.71 2.33 4.18
CA GLY A 180 6.58 2.91 5.22
C GLY A 180 8.08 2.65 5.03
N GLY A 181 8.89 3.12 6.00
CA GLY A 181 10.33 2.92 6.00
C GLY A 181 11.00 3.46 4.73
N ARG A 182 11.78 2.61 4.08
CA ARG A 182 12.43 2.84 2.77
C ARG A 182 11.53 3.48 1.71
N LYS A 183 10.21 3.29 1.76
CA LYS A 183 9.28 3.91 0.79
C LYS A 183 9.18 5.43 0.89
N ALA A 184 9.57 6.03 2.00
CA ALA A 184 9.72 7.49 2.12
C ALA A 184 10.84 8.02 1.23
N VAL A 185 11.89 7.21 1.00
CA VAL A 185 12.98 7.53 0.08
C VAL A 185 12.63 7.07 -1.34
N MET A 186 12.30 5.80 -1.49
CA MET A 186 12.05 5.15 -2.77
C MET A 186 10.65 4.49 -2.80
N PRO A 187 9.64 5.08 -3.47
CA PRO A 187 9.77 6.14 -4.47
C PRO A 187 9.66 7.57 -3.94
N GLY A 188 9.44 7.77 -2.64
CA GLY A 188 8.92 9.04 -2.10
C GLY A 188 9.65 10.32 -2.54
N VAL A 189 10.98 10.31 -2.60
CA VAL A 189 11.82 11.44 -3.03
C VAL A 189 12.84 11.02 -4.10
N SER A 190 12.49 10.00 -4.89
CA SER A 190 13.36 9.47 -5.95
C SER A 190 12.98 10.00 -7.33
N GLY A 191 13.97 10.14 -8.19
CA GLY A 191 13.78 10.51 -9.59
C GLY A 191 12.94 9.51 -10.37
N HIS A 192 12.27 9.99 -11.41
CA HIS A 192 11.33 9.21 -12.21
C HIS A 192 11.98 7.96 -12.82
N ALA A 193 13.23 8.08 -13.30
CA ALA A 193 13.98 6.94 -13.83
C ALA A 193 14.25 5.86 -12.77
N THR A 194 14.65 6.26 -11.56
CA THR A 194 14.80 5.35 -10.41
C THR A 194 13.48 4.62 -10.14
N ILE A 195 12.38 5.39 -10.01
CA ILE A 195 11.04 4.87 -9.71
C ILE A 195 10.62 3.83 -10.76
N MET A 196 10.68 4.17 -12.05
CA MET A 196 10.22 3.28 -13.12
C MET A 196 11.05 2.00 -13.21
N HIS A 197 12.38 2.10 -13.10
CA HIS A 197 13.24 0.91 -13.15
C HIS A 197 12.93 -0.06 -12.02
N ASN A 198 12.84 0.44 -10.78
CA ASN A 198 12.52 -0.41 -9.62
C ASN A 198 11.11 -1.03 -9.73
N HIS A 199 10.10 -0.28 -10.15
CA HIS A 199 8.75 -0.83 -10.23
C HIS A 199 8.61 -1.84 -11.37
N ALA A 200 9.40 -1.73 -12.43
CA ALA A 200 9.46 -2.73 -13.49
C ALA A 200 9.97 -4.10 -13.01
N ILE A 201 10.70 -4.17 -11.89
CA ILE A 201 11.11 -5.44 -11.22
C ILE A 201 9.88 -6.27 -10.77
N ALA A 202 8.71 -5.63 -10.62
CA ALA A 202 7.46 -6.33 -10.32
C ALA A 202 6.94 -7.19 -11.50
N LEU A 203 7.49 -7.02 -12.71
CA LEU A 203 7.26 -7.93 -13.83
C LEU A 203 8.30 -9.06 -13.80
N ALA A 204 7.89 -10.27 -14.19
CA ALA A 204 8.81 -11.39 -14.28
C ALA A 204 9.96 -11.08 -15.26
N PRO A 205 11.16 -11.70 -15.13
CA PRO A 205 12.28 -11.37 -16.01
C PRO A 205 12.02 -11.65 -17.50
N LYS A 206 11.20 -12.67 -17.81
CA LYS A 206 10.89 -13.08 -19.18
C LYS A 206 9.50 -12.64 -19.61
N VAL A 207 9.40 -12.12 -20.83
CA VAL A 207 8.11 -11.77 -21.44
C VAL A 207 7.23 -13.01 -21.56
N GLY A 208 5.99 -12.91 -21.09
CA GLY A 208 5.00 -13.98 -21.09
C GLY A 208 4.86 -14.69 -19.74
N ASP A 209 5.78 -14.47 -18.80
CA ASP A 209 5.71 -15.04 -17.45
C ASP A 209 4.87 -14.14 -16.50
N GLY A 210 4.43 -12.96 -16.96
CA GLY A 210 3.52 -12.09 -16.21
C GLY A 210 4.18 -11.31 -15.06
N CYS A 211 3.51 -11.29 -13.90
CA CYS A 211 4.01 -10.62 -12.70
C CYS A 211 5.10 -11.47 -12.03
N ASN A 212 6.09 -10.81 -11.43
CA ASN A 212 7.13 -11.48 -10.66
C ASN A 212 6.52 -12.09 -9.38
N PRO A 213 6.53 -13.42 -9.19
CA PRO A 213 5.91 -14.06 -8.05
C PRO A 213 6.62 -13.76 -6.71
N LEU A 214 7.83 -13.21 -6.76
CA LEU A 214 8.59 -12.80 -5.57
C LEU A 214 8.27 -11.36 -5.12
N CYS A 215 7.50 -10.61 -5.91
CA CYS A 215 7.10 -9.24 -5.59
C CYS A 215 5.67 -9.23 -5.05
N GLU A 216 5.51 -9.50 -3.75
CA GLU A 216 4.20 -9.79 -3.18
C GLU A 216 3.94 -9.12 -1.81
N THR A 217 2.67 -9.04 -1.40
CA THR A 217 2.26 -8.53 -0.08
C THR A 217 2.90 -9.34 1.05
N GLY A 218 3.39 -8.65 2.09
CA GLY A 218 4.00 -9.28 3.25
C GLY A 218 5.39 -9.89 3.04
N LEU A 219 5.87 -10.01 1.80
CA LEU A 219 7.14 -10.63 1.47
C LEU A 219 8.29 -9.62 1.41
N LEU A 220 9.31 -9.81 2.25
CA LEU A 220 10.52 -8.98 2.30
C LEU A 220 11.76 -9.74 1.81
N GLU A 221 12.08 -10.86 2.45
CA GLU A 221 13.25 -11.67 2.07
C GLU A 221 13.03 -12.31 0.69
N GLY A 222 14.01 -12.13 -0.21
CA GLY A 222 13.92 -12.63 -1.58
C GLY A 222 13.00 -11.83 -2.50
N ASN A 223 12.43 -10.71 -2.02
CA ASN A 223 11.64 -9.80 -2.85
C ASN A 223 12.58 -8.79 -3.53
N PRO A 224 12.87 -8.93 -4.83
CA PRO A 224 13.90 -8.11 -5.50
C PRO A 224 13.50 -6.64 -5.58
N LEU A 225 12.21 -6.32 -5.68
CA LEU A 225 11.73 -4.94 -5.67
C LEU A 225 11.96 -4.30 -4.30
N HIS A 226 11.75 -5.03 -3.20
CA HIS A 226 12.05 -4.55 -1.86
C HIS A 226 13.55 -4.38 -1.62
N GLU A 227 14.35 -5.38 -1.98
CA GLU A 227 15.80 -5.37 -1.79
C GLU A 227 16.46 -4.20 -2.53
N ASP A 228 16.00 -3.90 -3.75
CA ASP A 228 16.44 -2.72 -4.50
C ASP A 228 16.07 -1.40 -3.80
N MET A 229 14.85 -1.28 -3.26
CA MET A 229 14.45 -0.11 -2.45
C MET A 229 15.32 0.07 -1.19
N VAL A 230 15.77 -1.05 -0.60
CA VAL A 230 16.66 -1.06 0.57
C VAL A 230 18.06 -0.59 0.17
N GLU A 231 18.59 -1.02 -0.97
CA GLU A 231 19.89 -0.52 -1.47
C GLU A 231 19.85 0.98 -1.74
N VAL A 232 18.80 1.49 -2.41
CA VAL A 232 18.59 2.93 -2.61
C VAL A 232 18.59 3.68 -1.28
N THR A 233 17.81 3.19 -0.31
CA THR A 233 17.68 3.86 1.00
C THR A 233 18.96 3.77 1.81
N LYS A 234 19.67 2.64 1.77
CA LYS A 234 20.94 2.44 2.45
C LYS A 234 22.05 3.33 1.90
N LYS A 235 21.98 3.71 0.61
CA LYS A 235 22.91 4.66 0.03
C LYS A 235 22.74 6.08 0.60
N LEU A 236 21.50 6.48 0.90
CA LEU A 236 21.19 7.73 1.60
C LEU A 236 21.45 7.65 3.12
N ASP A 237 21.25 6.47 3.70
CA ASP A 237 21.37 6.14 5.13
C ASP A 237 20.63 7.13 6.09
N PRO A 238 19.28 7.16 6.07
CA PRO A 238 18.52 8.05 6.93
C PRO A 238 18.87 7.91 8.40
N ALA A 239 19.11 9.04 9.07
CA ALA A 239 19.57 9.07 10.46
C ALA A 239 18.51 8.57 11.45
N PHE A 240 17.23 8.72 11.12
CA PHE A 240 16.13 8.34 12.00
C PHE A 240 14.82 8.11 11.24
N LEU A 241 13.96 7.26 11.80
CA LEU A 241 12.60 7.02 11.32
C LEU A 241 11.57 7.29 12.40
N VAL A 242 10.40 7.78 11.98
CA VAL A 242 9.15 7.78 12.76
C VAL A 242 8.01 7.26 11.88
N ASN A 243 7.46 6.07 12.16
CA ASN A 243 6.31 5.56 11.43
C ASN A 243 5.12 5.27 12.35
N MET A 244 3.94 5.58 11.83
CA MET A 244 2.67 5.18 12.43
C MET A 244 2.35 3.73 12.04
N VAL A 245 1.86 2.97 13.01
CA VAL A 245 1.27 1.64 12.79
C VAL A 245 -0.20 1.73 13.16
N PHE A 246 -1.08 1.51 12.18
CA PHE A 246 -2.52 1.58 12.38
C PHE A 246 -3.14 0.19 12.43
N THR A 247 -4.21 0.05 13.22
CA THR A 247 -5.10 -1.13 13.17
C THR A 247 -5.86 -1.17 11.83
N PRO A 248 -6.45 -2.31 11.44
CA PRO A 248 -7.28 -2.40 10.22
C PRO A 248 -8.45 -1.40 10.17
N GLU A 249 -8.94 -0.96 11.35
CA GLU A 249 -9.98 0.05 11.53
C GLU A 249 -9.46 1.49 11.45
N GLY A 250 -8.15 1.68 11.26
CA GLY A 250 -7.51 2.99 11.14
C GLY A 250 -7.22 3.70 12.47
N LYS A 251 -7.23 2.97 13.60
CA LYS A 251 -6.83 3.51 14.90
C LYS A 251 -5.32 3.38 15.09
N LEU A 252 -4.69 4.31 15.82
CA LEU A 252 -3.24 4.22 16.07
C LEU A 252 -2.99 3.03 17.02
N HIS A 253 -2.17 2.07 16.59
CA HIS A 253 -1.68 0.98 17.44
C HIS A 253 -0.41 1.41 18.17
N GLU A 254 0.58 1.90 17.42
CA GLU A 254 1.88 2.30 17.96
C GLU A 254 2.57 3.32 17.03
N VAL A 255 3.47 4.12 17.61
CA VAL A 255 4.47 4.88 16.85
C VAL A 255 5.81 4.17 16.98
N VAL A 256 6.35 3.63 15.88
CA VAL A 256 7.68 3.05 15.86
C VAL A 256 8.69 4.11 15.44
N ALA A 257 9.74 4.30 16.22
CA ALA A 257 10.79 5.28 15.92
C ALA A 257 12.19 4.72 16.21
N GLY A 258 13.20 5.22 15.50
CA GLY A 258 14.60 4.80 15.68
C GLY A 258 15.33 4.53 14.37
N HIS A 259 16.09 3.43 14.32
CA HIS A 259 16.84 3.06 13.11
C HIS A 259 15.87 2.80 11.95
N TRP A 260 16.17 3.38 10.78
CA TRP A 260 15.25 3.43 9.65
C TRP A 260 14.75 2.05 9.17
N TYR A 261 15.61 1.03 9.17
CA TYR A 261 15.20 -0.34 8.86
C TYR A 261 14.57 -1.07 10.05
N LYS A 262 15.24 -1.11 11.22
CA LYS A 262 14.82 -1.94 12.36
C LYS A 262 13.54 -1.48 13.05
N ALA A 263 13.32 -0.17 13.18
CA ALA A 263 12.06 0.34 13.73
C ALA A 263 10.89 0.04 12.78
N TRP A 264 11.10 0.24 11.47
CA TRP A 264 10.11 -0.11 10.44
C TRP A 264 9.82 -1.61 10.38
N GLU A 265 10.84 -2.46 10.49
CA GLU A 265 10.71 -3.92 10.51
C GLU A 265 9.83 -4.39 11.68
N LYS A 266 10.00 -3.80 12.87
CA LYS A 266 9.12 -4.06 14.02
C LYS A 266 7.68 -3.64 13.72
N GLY A 267 7.46 -2.46 13.17
CA GLY A 267 6.11 -2.01 12.77
C GLY A 267 5.45 -2.91 11.72
N CYS A 268 6.23 -3.50 10.79
CA CYS A 268 5.71 -4.50 9.86
C CYS A 268 5.27 -5.78 10.57
N LYS A 269 6.03 -6.24 11.57
CA LYS A 269 5.66 -7.41 12.39
C LYS A 269 4.37 -7.17 13.16
N ASP A 270 4.19 -5.99 13.74
CA ASP A 270 2.94 -5.64 14.43
C ASP A 270 1.76 -5.59 13.46
N LEU A 271 1.96 -4.97 12.28
CA LEU A 271 0.92 -4.93 11.26
C LEU A 271 0.51 -6.34 10.84
N VAL A 272 1.44 -7.26 10.63
CA VAL A 272 1.12 -8.66 10.33
C VAL A 272 0.42 -9.33 11.52
N ALA A 273 0.82 -9.07 12.75
CA ALA A 273 0.13 -9.62 13.91
C ALA A 273 -1.34 -9.16 14.00
N MET A 274 -1.65 -7.95 13.54
CA MET A 274 -3.02 -7.40 13.53
C MET A 274 -3.83 -7.77 12.28
N ALA A 275 -3.21 -7.69 11.10
CA ALA A 275 -3.89 -7.83 9.81
C ALA A 275 -3.70 -9.20 9.16
N GLY A 276 -2.66 -9.93 9.55
CA GLY A 276 -2.35 -11.28 9.11
C GLY A 276 -3.24 -12.29 9.83
N VAL A 277 -4.06 -13.00 9.07
CA VAL A 277 -5.00 -13.99 9.61
C VAL A 277 -4.54 -15.38 9.18
N PRO A 278 -4.08 -16.23 10.11
CA PRO A 278 -3.63 -17.58 9.79
C PRO A 278 -4.77 -18.41 9.19
N ILE A 279 -4.50 -19.06 8.06
CA ILE A 279 -5.39 -20.04 7.42
C ILE A 279 -4.62 -21.35 7.24
N LYS A 280 -5.32 -22.48 7.36
CA LYS A 280 -4.73 -23.83 7.23
C LYS A 280 -4.90 -24.42 5.84
N GLU A 281 -5.90 -23.94 5.11
CA GLU A 281 -6.17 -24.35 3.75
C GLU A 281 -6.79 -23.20 2.95
N LEU A 282 -6.60 -23.24 1.63
CA LEU A 282 -7.25 -22.32 0.70
C LEU A 282 -8.69 -22.76 0.43
N ALA A 283 -9.60 -21.82 0.14
CA ALA A 283 -10.99 -22.09 -0.19
C ALA A 283 -11.22 -22.24 -1.70
N ASP A 284 -12.27 -22.97 -2.08
CA ASP A 284 -12.74 -23.04 -3.47
C ASP A 284 -13.46 -21.75 -3.89
N VAL A 285 -14.12 -21.09 -2.94
CA VAL A 285 -14.82 -19.81 -3.12
C VAL A 285 -14.39 -18.81 -2.06
N VAL A 286 -13.96 -17.62 -2.48
CA VAL A 286 -13.70 -16.50 -1.57
C VAL A 286 -14.68 -15.36 -1.84
N PHE A 287 -15.37 -14.93 -0.79
CA PHE A 287 -16.16 -13.71 -0.76
C PHE A 287 -15.31 -12.60 -0.19
N ALA A 288 -15.15 -11.48 -0.90
CA ALA A 288 -14.29 -10.39 -0.46
C ALA A 288 -14.92 -9.01 -0.68
N SER A 289 -14.55 -8.06 0.17
CA SER A 289 -14.89 -6.63 0.01
C SER A 289 -13.66 -5.78 0.29
N ALA A 290 -13.58 -4.60 -0.34
CA ALA A 290 -12.59 -3.59 0.03
C ALA A 290 -12.89 -2.90 1.38
N GLY A 291 -14.03 -3.20 2.02
CA GLY A 291 -14.46 -2.62 3.29
C GLY A 291 -15.42 -1.44 3.15
N GLY A 292 -16.02 -1.24 1.97
CA GLY A 292 -16.96 -0.14 1.70
C GLY A 292 -16.25 1.21 1.51
N SER A 293 -17.05 2.28 1.50
CA SER A 293 -16.60 3.64 1.24
C SER A 293 -15.68 4.16 2.35
N PRO A 294 -14.60 4.91 2.02
CA PRO A 294 -14.18 5.33 0.67
C PRO A 294 -13.24 4.32 -0.02
N LYS A 295 -13.01 3.13 0.56
CA LYS A 295 -12.04 2.15 0.04
C LYS A 295 -12.50 1.48 -1.26
N ASP A 296 -13.79 1.52 -1.57
CA ASP A 296 -14.39 1.01 -2.82
C ASP A 296 -14.92 2.11 -3.75
N MET A 297 -14.39 3.34 -3.66
CA MET A 297 -14.84 4.47 -4.50
C MET A 297 -14.60 4.26 -6.00
N ASN A 298 -13.51 3.58 -6.38
CA ASN A 298 -13.20 3.22 -7.76
C ASN A 298 -12.45 1.88 -7.85
N LEU A 299 -12.29 1.35 -9.06
CA LEU A 299 -11.62 0.06 -9.27
C LEU A 299 -10.13 0.12 -8.94
N TYR A 300 -9.48 1.27 -9.14
CA TYR A 300 -8.05 1.44 -8.86
C TYR A 300 -7.70 1.27 -7.39
N GLN A 301 -8.49 1.85 -6.47
CA GLN A 301 -8.27 1.66 -5.03
C GLN A 301 -8.72 0.27 -4.56
N SER A 302 -9.86 -0.19 -5.07
CA SER A 302 -10.46 -1.45 -4.63
C SER A 302 -9.73 -2.70 -5.11
N CYS A 303 -8.91 -2.62 -6.17
CA CYS A 303 -8.12 -3.77 -6.64
C CYS A 303 -7.17 -4.36 -5.57
N LYS A 304 -6.87 -3.61 -4.51
CA LYS A 304 -6.17 -4.12 -3.31
C LYS A 304 -6.92 -5.28 -2.66
N ALA A 305 -8.25 -5.30 -2.74
CA ALA A 305 -9.07 -6.41 -2.27
C ALA A 305 -8.77 -7.68 -3.08
N HIS A 306 -8.68 -7.59 -4.42
CA HIS A 306 -8.26 -8.73 -5.26
C HIS A 306 -6.88 -9.25 -4.85
N MET A 307 -5.93 -8.33 -4.67
CA MET A 307 -4.53 -8.65 -4.40
C MET A 307 -4.31 -9.33 -3.04
N ASN A 308 -5.21 -9.13 -2.06
CA ASN A 308 -5.14 -9.85 -0.79
C ASN A 308 -6.05 -11.08 -0.76
N ALA A 309 -7.25 -10.99 -1.37
CA ALA A 309 -8.20 -12.10 -1.38
C ALA A 309 -7.66 -13.32 -2.14
N VAL A 310 -6.81 -13.12 -3.15
CA VAL A 310 -6.21 -14.22 -3.92
C VAL A 310 -5.41 -15.20 -3.05
N PHE A 311 -4.86 -14.76 -1.91
CA PHE A 311 -4.14 -15.65 -0.97
C PHE A 311 -5.05 -16.60 -0.19
N ALA A 312 -6.38 -16.44 -0.27
CA ALA A 312 -7.34 -17.37 0.31
C ALA A 312 -7.99 -18.29 -0.74
N VAL A 313 -7.73 -18.12 -2.04
CA VAL A 313 -8.40 -18.87 -3.11
C VAL A 313 -7.49 -19.98 -3.64
N LYS A 314 -8.03 -21.20 -3.80
CA LYS A 314 -7.37 -22.27 -4.56
C LYS A 314 -7.14 -21.83 -6.00
N LYS A 315 -6.08 -22.35 -6.64
CA LYS A 315 -5.83 -22.13 -8.08
C LYS A 315 -7.05 -22.53 -8.91
N GLY A 316 -7.51 -21.64 -9.79
CA GLY A 316 -8.71 -21.84 -10.61
C GLY A 316 -10.03 -21.83 -9.83
N GLY A 317 -10.02 -21.37 -8.57
CA GLY A 317 -11.22 -21.20 -7.75
C GLY A 317 -12.05 -19.98 -8.16
N ILE A 318 -13.04 -19.66 -7.33
CA ILE A 318 -14.00 -18.58 -7.55
C ILE A 318 -13.73 -17.45 -6.57
N MET A 319 -13.68 -16.22 -7.07
CA MET A 319 -13.64 -15.00 -6.26
C MET A 319 -14.90 -14.19 -6.50
N ILE A 320 -15.60 -13.81 -5.43
CA ILE A 320 -16.79 -12.96 -5.46
C ILE A 320 -16.48 -11.69 -4.69
N LEU A 321 -16.50 -10.54 -5.36
CA LEU A 321 -16.15 -9.24 -4.79
C LEU A 321 -17.35 -8.31 -4.70
N THR A 322 -17.52 -7.63 -3.56
CA THR A 322 -18.52 -6.55 -3.41
C THR A 322 -17.85 -5.20 -3.39
N LEU A 323 -17.91 -4.47 -4.51
CA LEU A 323 -17.27 -3.16 -4.67
C LEU A 323 -18.26 -2.20 -5.36
N GLU A 324 -18.70 -1.13 -4.68
CA GLU A 324 -19.68 -0.21 -5.28
C GLU A 324 -19.13 0.52 -6.49
N CYS A 325 -17.87 0.98 -6.39
CA CYS A 325 -17.15 1.72 -7.43
C CYS A 325 -18.01 2.80 -8.11
N PRO A 326 -18.57 3.77 -7.36
CA PRO A 326 -19.35 4.86 -7.97
C PRO A 326 -18.56 5.59 -9.07
N ASP A 327 -17.24 5.69 -8.95
CA ASP A 327 -16.34 6.31 -9.92
C ASP A 327 -15.48 5.26 -10.65
N ILE A 328 -16.09 4.16 -11.14
CA ILE A 328 -15.33 2.98 -11.60
C ILE A 328 -14.25 3.27 -12.66
N LYS A 329 -14.45 4.31 -13.47
CA LYS A 329 -13.55 4.72 -14.56
C LYS A 329 -12.37 5.59 -14.11
N GLU A 330 -12.30 5.95 -12.83
CA GLU A 330 -11.26 6.83 -12.31
C GLU A 330 -10.13 6.06 -11.60
N PRO A 331 -8.85 6.43 -11.81
CA PRO A 331 -8.39 7.38 -12.83
C PRO A 331 -8.33 6.71 -14.22
N ALA A 332 -8.59 7.47 -15.28
CA ALA A 332 -8.58 6.96 -16.67
C ALA A 332 -7.26 6.27 -17.06
N ILE A 333 -6.12 6.81 -16.58
CA ILE A 333 -4.77 6.23 -16.80
C ILE A 333 -4.62 4.80 -16.27
N PHE A 334 -5.48 4.36 -15.36
CA PHE A 334 -5.57 2.96 -14.93
C PHE A 334 -6.57 2.19 -15.80
N THR A 335 -7.77 2.73 -16.01
CA THR A 335 -8.85 1.98 -16.65
C THR A 335 -8.65 1.76 -18.15
N ASP A 336 -7.98 2.69 -18.83
CA ASP A 336 -7.71 2.61 -20.27
C ASP A 336 -6.90 1.37 -20.63
N TRP A 337 -6.12 0.83 -19.69
CA TRP A 337 -5.35 -0.41 -19.89
C TRP A 337 -6.23 -1.66 -20.05
N PHE A 338 -7.47 -1.66 -19.54
CA PHE A 338 -8.37 -2.82 -19.70
C PHE A 338 -8.98 -2.93 -21.10
N SER A 339 -8.79 -1.94 -21.98
CA SER A 339 -9.14 -2.04 -23.40
C SER A 339 -8.34 -3.11 -24.14
N LYS A 340 -7.20 -3.54 -23.59
CA LYS A 340 -6.31 -4.57 -24.16
C LYS A 340 -6.81 -5.96 -23.80
N SER A 341 -7.23 -6.72 -24.81
CA SER A 341 -7.81 -8.06 -24.62
C SER A 341 -6.77 -9.19 -24.58
N ASP A 342 -5.65 -9.04 -25.28
CA ASP A 342 -4.56 -10.02 -25.27
C ASP A 342 -3.58 -9.76 -24.11
N VAL A 343 -3.41 -10.74 -23.22
CA VAL A 343 -2.59 -10.61 -22.00
C VAL A 343 -1.12 -10.46 -22.34
N LEU A 344 -0.64 -11.17 -23.37
CA LEU A 344 0.77 -11.10 -23.77
C LEU A 344 1.09 -9.72 -24.35
N GLN A 345 0.21 -9.16 -25.17
CA GLN A 345 0.35 -7.80 -25.68
C GLN A 345 0.23 -6.77 -24.56
N PHE A 346 -0.70 -6.96 -23.62
CA PHE A 346 -0.81 -6.10 -22.44
C PHE A 346 0.54 -6.08 -21.68
N GLU A 347 1.13 -7.25 -21.40
CA GLU A 347 2.44 -7.33 -20.75
C GLU A 347 3.53 -6.60 -21.54
N LYS A 348 3.62 -6.82 -22.86
CA LYS A 348 4.60 -6.15 -23.73
C LYS A 348 4.46 -4.63 -23.68
N ASP A 349 3.24 -4.13 -23.68
CA ASP A 349 2.97 -2.70 -23.63
C ASP A 349 3.34 -2.10 -22.27
N VAL A 350 3.06 -2.80 -21.17
CA VAL A 350 3.48 -2.36 -19.81
C VAL A 350 5.01 -2.35 -19.70
N ARG A 351 5.70 -3.31 -20.33
CA ARG A 351 7.17 -3.32 -20.36
C ARG A 351 7.76 -2.19 -21.21
N ALA A 352 7.10 -1.84 -22.30
CA ALA A 352 7.55 -0.79 -23.22
C ALA A 352 7.38 0.62 -22.62
N ASP A 353 6.29 0.84 -21.87
CA ASP A 353 5.97 2.11 -21.22
C ASP A 353 5.45 1.85 -19.81
N PHE A 354 6.37 1.54 -18.89
CA PHE A 354 6.00 1.19 -17.54
C PHE A 354 5.43 2.40 -16.81
N SER A 355 4.25 2.22 -16.21
CA SER A 355 3.73 3.09 -15.19
C SER A 355 3.06 2.27 -14.08
N ILE A 356 3.00 2.82 -12.86
CA ILE A 356 2.36 2.15 -11.73
C ILE A 356 0.88 1.82 -12.04
N PRO A 357 0.05 2.74 -12.59
CA PRO A 357 -1.32 2.41 -12.99
C PRO A 357 -1.40 1.28 -14.02
N ALA A 358 -0.51 1.27 -15.02
CA ALA A 358 -0.44 0.21 -16.03
C ALA A 358 -0.17 -1.16 -15.41
N PHE A 359 0.83 -1.23 -14.52
CA PHE A 359 1.17 -2.46 -13.81
C PHE A 359 0.04 -2.92 -12.90
N VAL A 360 -0.60 -2.01 -12.15
CA VAL A 360 -1.73 -2.36 -11.26
C VAL A 360 -2.90 -2.93 -12.07
N ALA A 361 -3.20 -2.38 -13.25
CA ALA A 361 -4.20 -2.93 -14.17
C ALA A 361 -3.78 -4.32 -14.68
N PHE A 362 -2.51 -4.49 -15.04
CA PHE A 362 -1.96 -5.77 -15.49
C PHE A 362 -2.00 -6.85 -14.39
N LYS A 363 -1.54 -6.55 -13.16
CA LYS A 363 -1.61 -7.47 -12.02
C LYS A 363 -3.05 -7.86 -11.71
N THR A 364 -3.98 -6.89 -11.76
CA THR A 364 -5.42 -7.17 -11.62
C THR A 364 -5.90 -8.14 -12.68
N ARG A 365 -5.52 -7.93 -13.96
CA ARG A 365 -5.84 -8.87 -15.06
C ARG A 365 -5.26 -10.26 -14.83
N CYS A 366 -4.00 -10.37 -14.38
CA CYS A 366 -3.37 -11.65 -14.07
C CYS A 366 -4.15 -12.43 -13.01
N ILE A 367 -4.58 -11.76 -11.93
CA ILE A 367 -5.40 -12.36 -10.87
C ILE A 367 -6.75 -12.81 -11.44
N VAL A 368 -7.47 -11.90 -12.12
CA VAL A 368 -8.80 -12.17 -12.67
C VAL A 368 -8.76 -13.33 -13.66
N ASN A 369 -7.74 -13.44 -14.51
CA ASN A 369 -7.61 -14.52 -15.47
C ASN A 369 -7.21 -15.87 -14.84
N SER A 370 -6.70 -15.86 -13.61
CA SER A 370 -6.33 -17.09 -12.89
C SER A 370 -7.50 -17.75 -12.15
N LEU A 371 -8.66 -17.07 -12.11
CA LEU A 371 -9.85 -17.44 -11.33
C LEU A 371 -11.14 -17.21 -12.13
N THR A 372 -12.27 -17.73 -11.64
CA THR A 372 -13.58 -17.21 -12.03
C THR A 372 -13.94 -16.05 -11.10
N THR A 373 -13.97 -14.83 -11.61
CA THR A 373 -14.16 -13.63 -10.77
C THR A 373 -15.52 -12.97 -11.04
N TYR A 374 -16.39 -12.93 -10.03
CA TYR A 374 -17.64 -12.18 -10.04
C TYR A 374 -17.44 -10.84 -9.31
N LEU A 375 -17.96 -9.76 -9.90
CA LEU A 375 -17.93 -8.44 -9.30
C LEU A 375 -19.36 -7.92 -9.10
N VAL A 376 -19.76 -7.82 -7.84
CA VAL A 376 -21.00 -7.19 -7.41
C VAL A 376 -20.79 -5.68 -7.39
N THR A 377 -21.48 -4.97 -8.28
CA THR A 377 -21.39 -3.51 -8.48
C THR A 377 -22.70 -2.99 -9.07
N LYS A 378 -22.83 -1.66 -9.21
CA LYS A 378 -23.97 -1.03 -9.89
C LYS A 378 -24.09 -1.44 -11.37
N PRO A 379 -25.31 -1.62 -11.92
CA PRO A 379 -25.51 -1.98 -13.32
C PRO A 379 -24.83 -1.06 -14.33
N GLU A 380 -24.73 0.25 -14.07
CA GLU A 380 -24.01 1.19 -14.95
C GLU A 380 -22.53 0.84 -15.15
N ASN A 381 -21.93 0.09 -14.23
CA ASN A 381 -20.53 -0.32 -14.30
C ASN A 381 -20.32 -1.57 -15.17
N PHE A 382 -21.37 -2.33 -15.49
CA PHE A 382 -21.25 -3.68 -16.05
C PHE A 382 -20.51 -3.74 -17.38
N GLU A 383 -20.69 -2.75 -18.25
CA GLU A 383 -19.98 -2.70 -19.53
C GLU A 383 -18.47 -2.67 -19.32
N PHE A 384 -17.99 -1.77 -18.45
CA PHE A 384 -16.57 -1.66 -18.14
C PHE A 384 -16.04 -2.89 -17.42
N VAL A 385 -16.79 -3.44 -16.46
CA VAL A 385 -16.36 -4.63 -15.71
C VAL A 385 -16.09 -5.82 -16.62
N ARG A 386 -16.91 -6.03 -17.66
CA ARG A 386 -16.64 -7.10 -18.65
C ARG A 386 -15.32 -6.90 -19.37
N GLN A 387 -14.93 -5.65 -19.65
CA GLN A 387 -13.64 -5.36 -20.27
C GLN A 387 -12.48 -5.80 -19.39
N THR A 388 -12.62 -5.72 -18.06
CA THR A 388 -11.61 -6.18 -17.09
C THR A 388 -11.42 -7.69 -17.01
N GLY A 389 -12.33 -8.48 -17.62
CA GLY A 389 -12.35 -9.95 -17.56
C GLY A 389 -13.19 -10.53 -16.42
N GLN A 390 -13.77 -9.67 -15.58
CA GLN A 390 -14.67 -10.06 -14.50
C GLN A 390 -16.11 -10.23 -15.00
N ILE A 391 -16.91 -10.98 -14.26
CA ILE A 391 -18.34 -11.20 -14.51
C ILE A 391 -19.14 -10.24 -13.62
N PRO A 392 -19.73 -9.17 -14.16
CA PRO A 392 -20.53 -8.25 -13.36
C PRO A 392 -21.88 -8.86 -12.97
N VAL A 393 -22.32 -8.58 -11.74
CA VAL A 393 -23.62 -8.99 -11.19
C VAL A 393 -24.17 -7.87 -10.28
N ALA A 394 -25.49 -7.83 -10.08
CA ALA A 394 -26.14 -6.72 -9.38
C ALA A 394 -26.25 -6.96 -7.87
N SER A 395 -26.20 -8.23 -7.44
CA SER A 395 -26.26 -8.59 -6.03
C SER A 395 -25.31 -9.73 -5.67
N LEU A 396 -25.01 -9.81 -4.39
CA LEU A 396 -24.18 -10.89 -3.85
C LEU A 396 -24.89 -12.25 -3.90
N GLU A 397 -26.22 -12.28 -3.77
CA GLU A 397 -27.00 -13.50 -3.95
C GLU A 397 -26.95 -14.01 -5.40
N GLU A 398 -27.01 -13.11 -6.39
CA GLU A 398 -26.85 -13.47 -7.80
C GLU A 398 -25.46 -14.06 -8.06
N ALA A 399 -24.41 -13.39 -7.55
CA ALA A 399 -23.03 -13.88 -7.63
C ALA A 399 -22.91 -15.30 -7.06
N TRP A 400 -23.52 -15.53 -5.90
CA TRP A 400 -23.47 -16.82 -5.24
C TRP A 400 -24.20 -17.91 -6.03
N LEU A 401 -25.38 -17.60 -6.57
CA LEU A 401 -26.12 -18.53 -7.43
C LEU A 401 -25.28 -18.97 -8.65
N LEU A 402 -24.61 -18.03 -9.32
CA LEU A 402 -23.76 -18.33 -10.46
C LEU A 402 -22.53 -19.14 -10.06
N ALA A 403 -21.91 -18.82 -8.92
CA ALA A 403 -20.80 -19.60 -8.39
C ALA A 403 -21.20 -21.04 -8.07
N GLN A 404 -22.40 -21.27 -7.50
CA GLN A 404 -22.92 -22.62 -7.27
C GLN A 404 -23.13 -23.40 -8.57
N GLN A 405 -23.62 -22.75 -9.62
CA GLN A 405 -23.75 -23.37 -10.94
C GLN A 405 -22.39 -23.76 -11.51
N GLU A 406 -21.37 -22.91 -11.33
CA GLU A 406 -20.02 -23.19 -11.79
C GLU A 406 -19.38 -24.35 -11.01
N LEU A 407 -19.53 -24.39 -9.70
CA LEU A 407 -19.11 -25.52 -8.86
C LEU A 407 -19.80 -26.83 -9.29
N ALA A 408 -21.10 -26.78 -9.58
CA ALA A 408 -21.85 -27.95 -10.05
C ALA A 408 -21.34 -28.45 -11.41
N LYS A 409 -21.02 -27.55 -12.36
CA LYS A 409 -20.39 -27.92 -13.64
C LYS A 409 -19.04 -28.59 -13.46
N GLN A 410 -18.29 -28.16 -12.44
CA GLN A 410 -17.00 -28.75 -12.06
C GLN A 410 -17.14 -30.06 -11.26
N GLY A 411 -18.36 -30.49 -10.93
CA GLY A 411 -18.61 -31.67 -10.09
C GLY A 411 -18.10 -31.50 -8.66
N LYS A 412 -17.98 -30.26 -8.18
CA LYS A 412 -17.48 -29.93 -6.84
C LYS A 412 -18.64 -29.77 -5.85
N ASP A 413 -18.95 -30.85 -5.13
CA ASP A 413 -19.99 -30.81 -4.09
C ASP A 413 -19.44 -30.49 -2.68
N ASP A 414 -18.19 -30.88 -2.38
CA ASP A 414 -17.48 -30.58 -1.12
C ASP A 414 -16.55 -29.35 -1.23
N TYR A 415 -17.08 -28.27 -1.79
CA TYR A 415 -16.36 -27.00 -1.88
C TYR A 415 -16.27 -26.32 -0.49
N LYS A 416 -15.20 -25.54 -0.31
CA LYS A 416 -15.00 -24.72 0.88
C LYS A 416 -15.10 -23.22 0.59
N ILE A 417 -15.55 -22.45 1.59
CA ILE A 417 -15.79 -21.01 1.48
C ILE A 417 -14.91 -20.24 2.49
N THR A 418 -14.34 -19.12 2.07
CA THR A 418 -13.75 -18.11 2.95
C THR A 418 -14.39 -16.75 2.71
N ILE A 419 -14.58 -15.98 3.77
CA ILE A 419 -15.20 -14.65 3.73
C ILE A 419 -14.20 -13.62 4.25
N MET A 420 -14.06 -12.50 3.55
CA MET A 420 -13.13 -11.40 3.84
C MET A 420 -13.82 -10.04 3.67
N GLY A 421 -14.50 -9.55 4.71
CA GLY A 421 -15.24 -8.29 4.66
C GLY A 421 -14.36 -7.04 4.50
N HIS A 422 -13.07 -7.13 4.86
CA HIS A 422 -12.11 -6.03 4.78
C HIS A 422 -10.80 -6.47 4.11
N ALA A 423 -10.90 -7.10 2.94
CA ALA A 423 -9.75 -7.67 2.22
C ALA A 423 -8.68 -6.62 1.87
N SER A 424 -9.03 -5.33 1.75
CA SER A 424 -8.03 -4.27 1.55
C SER A 424 -7.10 -4.03 2.76
N ALA A 425 -7.50 -4.50 3.95
CA ALA A 425 -6.82 -4.26 5.22
C ALA A 425 -6.48 -5.54 5.99
N THR A 426 -6.88 -6.71 5.50
CA THR A 426 -6.58 -8.03 6.07
C THR A 426 -5.87 -8.89 5.03
N MET A 427 -4.98 -9.76 5.49
CA MET A 427 -4.16 -10.63 4.65
C MET A 427 -4.24 -12.07 5.17
N PRO A 428 -4.77 -13.01 4.38
CA PRO A 428 -4.69 -14.43 4.71
C PRO A 428 -3.21 -14.87 4.70
N VAL A 429 -2.80 -15.60 5.74
CA VAL A 429 -1.44 -16.16 5.85
C VAL A 429 -1.57 -17.67 5.92
N LEU A 430 -1.21 -18.36 4.83
CA LEU A 430 -1.24 -19.82 4.80
C LEU A 430 -0.14 -20.37 5.73
N GLU A 431 -0.55 -21.12 6.75
CA GLU A 431 0.37 -21.84 7.63
C GLU A 431 1.10 -22.92 6.82
N ALA A 432 2.43 -22.97 6.98
CA ALA A 432 3.31 -23.90 6.27
C ALA A 432 3.25 -25.34 6.82
#